data_AF-A0A8J6Z726-F1
#
_entry.id   AF-A0A8J6Z726-F1
#
_cell.length_a   1.000
_cell.length_b   1.000
_cell.length_c   1.000
_cell.angle_alpha   90.00
_cell.angle_beta   90.00
_cell.angle_gamma   90.00
#
_symmetry.space_group_name_H-M   'P 1'
#
loop_
_entity.id
_entity.type
_entity.pdbx_description
1 polymer ?
#
loop_
_entity_poly.entity_id
_entity_poly.type
_entity_poly.pdbx_seq_one_letter_code
_entity_poly.pdbx_strand_id
1 'polypeptide(L)'
;MNDVKKFVAQWSGGGYEKGETHSFWLSFLREVLRVSEPEKFIRFEVPVKLKHTSFIDAFLPDTKVIIEQKSLTENLSQEKSQSDGSNLTPYE
;
A
#
# COMPACT_ATOMS: atom_id res chain seq x y z
N MET A 1 12.77 -4.52 -20.20
CA MET A 1 11.57 -5.38 -20.18
C MET A 1 11.63 -6.54 -19.18
N ASN A 2 12.74 -6.75 -18.45
CA ASN A 2 12.91 -7.90 -17.54
C ASN A 2 12.54 -7.63 -16.07
N ASP A 3 12.38 -6.37 -15.66
CA ASP A 3 12.29 -6.03 -14.23
C ASP A 3 10.88 -6.24 -13.66
N VAL A 4 9.83 -6.05 -14.47
CA VAL A 4 8.46 -6.41 -14.07
C VAL A 4 8.31 -7.92 -13.84
N LYS A 5 8.93 -8.75 -14.71
CA LYS A 5 8.88 -10.21 -14.56
C LYS A 5 9.59 -10.68 -13.29
N LYS A 6 10.71 -10.03 -12.93
CA LYS A 6 11.43 -10.31 -11.69
C LYS A 6 10.64 -9.89 -10.47
N PHE A 7 10.09 -8.68 -10.48
CA PHE A 7 9.21 -8.19 -9.42
C PHE A 7 8.05 -9.16 -9.19
N VAL A 8 7.34 -9.54 -10.25
CA VAL A 8 6.23 -10.51 -10.15
C VAL A 8 6.73 -11.85 -9.61
N ALA A 9 7.85 -12.39 -10.10
CA ALA A 9 8.37 -13.66 -9.61
C ALA A 9 8.77 -13.61 -8.12
N GLN A 10 9.25 -12.47 -7.63
CA GLN A 10 9.62 -12.28 -6.23
C GLN A 10 8.39 -12.19 -5.31
N TRP A 11 7.36 -11.48 -5.73
CA TRP A 11 6.20 -11.15 -4.88
C TRP A 11 4.96 -12.02 -5.15
N SER A 12 5.02 -12.94 -6.12
CA SER A 12 3.97 -13.91 -6.36
C SER A 12 3.96 -15.00 -5.30
N GLY A 13 2.76 -15.45 -4.90
CA GLY A 13 2.59 -16.58 -3.99
C GLY A 13 2.62 -16.23 -2.50
N GLY A 14 2.80 -14.96 -2.14
CA GLY A 14 2.60 -14.47 -0.78
C GLY A 14 3.67 -13.50 -0.32
N GLY A 15 3.58 -13.13 0.95
CA GLY A 15 4.52 -12.28 1.67
C GLY A 15 4.09 -12.17 3.13
N TYR A 16 5.03 -11.89 4.02
CA TYR A 16 4.72 -11.55 5.40
C TYR A 16 4.24 -10.10 5.45
N GLU A 17 2.92 -9.93 5.33
CA GLU A 17 2.25 -8.63 5.17
C GLU A 17 2.83 -7.52 6.07
N LYS A 18 2.97 -7.77 7.38
CA LYS A 18 3.48 -6.74 8.30
C LYS A 18 4.98 -6.47 8.16
N GLY A 19 5.80 -7.47 7.85
CA GLY A 19 7.26 -7.28 7.79
C GLY A 19 7.78 -6.87 6.42
N GLU A 20 7.00 -7.09 5.36
CA GLU A 20 7.46 -6.89 3.98
C GLU A 20 6.77 -5.73 3.26
N THR A 21 5.80 -5.05 3.88
CA THR A 21 5.08 -3.90 3.29
C THR A 21 6.04 -2.84 2.73
N HIS A 22 7.01 -2.37 3.52
CA HIS A 22 7.96 -1.36 3.05
C HIS A 22 8.80 -1.88 1.87
N SER A 23 9.31 -3.11 1.98
CA SER A 23 10.14 -3.74 0.95
C SER A 23 9.38 -3.91 -0.37
N PHE A 24 8.10 -4.29 -0.30
CA PHE A 24 7.22 -4.43 -1.46
C PHE A 24 7.08 -3.11 -2.22
N TRP A 25 6.66 -2.05 -1.54
CA TRP A 25 6.42 -0.74 -2.18
C TRP A 25 7.71 -0.09 -2.69
N LEU A 26 8.81 -0.20 -1.96
CA LEU A 26 10.10 0.32 -2.42
C LEU A 26 10.62 -0.44 -3.66
N SER A 27 10.50 -1.76 -3.67
CA SER A 27 10.84 -2.60 -4.84
C SER A 27 9.95 -2.26 -6.04
N PHE A 28 8.64 -2.11 -5.83
CA PHE A 28 7.71 -1.75 -6.90
C PHE A 28 8.05 -0.39 -7.53
N LEU A 29 8.21 0.65 -6.71
CA LEU A 29 8.54 1.99 -7.16
C LEU A 29 9.86 2.02 -7.94
N ARG A 30 10.88 1.29 -7.46
CA ARG A 30 12.20 1.27 -8.09
C ARG A 30 12.25 0.44 -9.36
N GLU A 31 11.76 -0.79 -9.31
CA GLU A 31 11.98 -1.79 -10.37
C GLU A 31 10.94 -1.68 -11.48
N VAL A 32 9.69 -1.38 -11.13
CA VAL A 32 8.58 -1.27 -12.06
C VAL A 32 8.42 0.17 -12.54
N LEU A 33 8.31 1.12 -11.60
CA LEU A 33 8.04 2.54 -11.92
C LEU A 33 9.29 3.40 -12.12
N ARG A 34 10.50 2.85 -11.92
CA ARG A 34 11.80 3.52 -12.17
C ARG A 34 12.03 4.78 -11.36
N VAL A 35 11.44 4.86 -10.17
CA VAL A 35 11.77 5.90 -9.20
C VAL A 35 13.18 5.62 -8.67
N SER A 36 14.12 6.55 -8.87
CA SER A 36 15.53 6.38 -8.50
C SER A 36 15.73 6.30 -6.99
N GLU A 37 15.02 7.15 -6.25
CA GLU A 37 15.11 7.29 -4.80
C GLU A 37 13.71 7.11 -4.17
N PRO A 38 13.15 5.88 -4.22
CA PRO A 38 11.77 5.63 -3.78
C PRO A 38 11.52 6.02 -2.32
N GLU A 39 12.52 5.90 -1.44
CA GLU A 39 12.47 6.33 -0.05
C GLU A 39 12.23 7.85 0.12
N LYS A 40 12.60 8.67 -0.86
CA LYS A 40 12.27 10.10 -0.87
C LYS A 40 10.86 10.36 -1.39
N PHE A 41 10.32 9.43 -2.17
CA PHE A 41 9.04 9.54 -2.88
C PHE A 41 7.84 8.98 -2.12
N ILE A 42 8.03 8.01 -1.22
CA ILE A 42 6.96 7.42 -0.40
C ILE A 42 7.19 7.67 1.09
N ARG A 43 6.11 7.78 1.86
CA ARG A 43 6.11 7.82 3.33
C ARG A 43 5.23 6.69 3.83
N PHE A 44 5.67 5.97 4.85
CA PHE A 44 4.90 4.90 5.46
C PHE A 44 4.40 5.31 6.83
N GLU A 45 3.33 4.66 7.30
CA GLU A 45 2.75 4.82 8.63
C GLU A 45 2.54 6.30 8.98
N VAL A 46 1.92 7.06 8.06
CA VAL A 46 1.73 8.50 8.24
C VAL A 46 0.55 8.71 9.20
N PRO A 47 0.74 9.38 10.36
CA PRO A 47 -0.32 9.54 11.33
C PRO A 47 -1.39 10.50 10.82
N VAL A 48 -2.66 10.10 10.96
CA VAL A 48 -3.83 10.93 10.68
C VAL A 48 -4.64 11.09 11.96
N LYS A 49 -4.94 12.34 12.31
CA LYS A 49 -5.79 12.67 13.45
C LYS A 49 -7.26 12.62 13.05
N LEU A 50 -7.93 11.54 13.44
CA LEU A 50 -9.39 11.44 13.44
C LEU A 50 -9.90 11.63 14.88
N LYS A 51 -11.01 10.98 15.26
CA LYS A 51 -11.43 10.85 16.67
C LYS A 51 -10.41 10.07 17.50
N HIS A 52 -9.65 9.19 16.85
CA HIS A 52 -8.46 8.50 17.35
C HIS A 52 -7.31 8.67 16.34
N THR A 53 -6.07 8.39 16.74
CA THR A 53 -4.95 8.38 15.80
C THR A 53 -5.00 7.10 14.98
N SER A 54 -5.09 7.24 13.66
CA SER A 54 -4.88 6.15 12.71
C SER A 54 -3.61 6.41 11.90
N PHE A 55 -3.18 5.45 11.10
CA PHE A 55 -2.00 5.55 10.24
C PHE A 55 -2.36 5.15 8.82
N ILE A 56 -1.88 5.92 7.85
CA ILE A 56 -1.90 5.54 6.43
C ILE A 56 -0.75 4.56 6.19
N ASP A 57 -1.03 3.42 5.55
CA ASP A 57 0.01 2.42 5.24
C ASP A 57 1.11 3.03 4.38
N ALA A 58 0.77 3.68 3.26
CA ALA A 58 1.73 4.45 2.47
C ALA A 58 1.13 5.70 1.80
N PHE A 59 1.94 6.75 1.68
CA PHE A 59 1.54 8.04 1.12
C PHE A 59 2.60 8.57 0.15
N LEU A 60 2.14 9.01 -1.03
CA LEU A 60 2.95 9.63 -2.06
C LEU A 60 2.62 11.13 -2.09
N PRO A 61 3.45 11.99 -1.48
CA PRO A 61 3.12 13.41 -1.29
C PRO A 61 3.00 14.20 -2.60
N ASP A 62 3.88 13.93 -3.56
CA ASP A 62 3.95 14.69 -4.81
C ASP A 62 2.69 14.52 -5.66
N THR A 63 2.11 13.32 -5.63
CA THR A 63 0.88 12.97 -6.37
C THR A 63 -0.37 13.01 -5.50
N LYS A 64 -0.21 13.22 -4.18
CA LYS A 64 -1.30 13.17 -3.18
C LYS A 64 -2.06 11.84 -3.18
N VAL A 65 -1.36 10.74 -3.44
CA VAL A 65 -1.95 9.39 -3.46
C VAL A 65 -1.78 8.74 -2.09
N ILE A 66 -2.88 8.24 -1.53
CA ILE A 66 -2.92 7.40 -0.33
C ILE A 66 -3.02 5.95 -0.78
N ILE A 67 -2.26 5.07 -0.12
CA ILE A 67 -2.28 3.64 -0.31
C ILE A 67 -2.69 3.01 1.02
N GLU A 68 -3.77 2.24 0.96
CA GLU A 68 -4.23 1.37 2.04
C GLU A 68 -4.04 -0.07 1.56
N GLN A 69 -3.15 -0.81 2.21
CA GLN A 69 -2.83 -2.18 1.84
C GLN A 69 -3.77 -3.15 2.56
N LYS A 70 -4.19 -4.20 1.85
CA LYS A 70 -5.00 -5.29 2.40
C LYS A 70 -4.35 -6.63 2.11
N SER A 71 -4.65 -7.62 2.96
CA SER A 71 -4.12 -8.97 2.81
C SER A 71 -4.71 -9.65 1.58
N LEU A 72 -4.00 -10.66 1.06
CA LEU A 72 -4.44 -11.42 -0.12
C LEU A 72 -5.78 -12.15 0.06
N THR A 73 -6.17 -12.40 1.31
CA THR A 73 -7.45 -13.07 1.63
C THR A 73 -8.62 -12.10 1.72
N GLU A 74 -8.37 -10.79 1.65
CA GLU A 74 -9.42 -9.79 1.73
C GLU A 74 -10.13 -9.61 0.38
N ASN A 75 -11.47 -9.64 0.44
CA ASN A 75 -12.28 -9.35 -0.72
C ASN A 75 -12.48 -7.83 -0.85
N LEU A 76 -11.80 -7.22 -1.83
CA LEU A 76 -11.89 -5.78 -2.09
C LEU A 76 -13.27 -5.34 -2.60
N SER A 77 -14.10 -6.24 -3.11
CA SER A 77 -15.46 -5.90 -3.57
C SER A 77 -16.52 -6.07 -2.48
N GLN A 78 -16.12 -6.49 -1.28
CA GLN A 78 -17.03 -6.66 -0.17
C GLN A 78 -17.02 -5.41 0.70
N GLU A 79 -18.20 -4.84 0.92
CA GLU A 79 -18.38 -3.74 1.85
C GLU A 79 -18.03 -4.15 3.28
N LYS A 80 -17.41 -3.22 4.01
CA LYS A 80 -17.10 -3.34 5.43
C LYS A 80 -17.66 -2.13 6.19
N SER A 81 -18.14 -2.40 7.39
CA SER A 81 -18.60 -1.34 8.29
C SER A 81 -17.43 -0.47 8.74
N GLN A 82 -17.57 0.83 8.53
CA GLN A 82 -16.59 1.85 8.85
C GLN A 82 -16.87 2.49 10.22
N SER A 83 -15.87 3.17 10.76
CA SER A 83 -15.97 3.81 12.08
C SER A 83 -16.99 4.94 12.17
N ASP A 84 -17.43 5.48 11.02
CA ASP A 84 -18.48 6.49 10.91
C ASP A 84 -19.89 5.89 10.71
N GLY A 85 -20.00 4.56 10.66
CA GLY A 85 -21.26 3.83 10.48
C GLY A 85 -21.65 3.56 9.03
N SER A 86 -20.87 4.04 8.06
CA SER A 86 -21.05 3.70 6.65
C SER A 86 -20.60 2.26 6.36
N ASN A 87 -21.13 1.65 5.30
CA ASN A 87 -20.60 0.42 4.72
C ASN A 87 -19.97 0.79 3.38
N LEU A 88 -18.65 0.61 3.26
CA LEU A 88 -17.89 0.97 2.07
C LEU A 88 -16.98 -0.19 1.69
N THR A 89 -16.71 -0.37 0.40
CA THR A 89 -15.60 -1.24 -0.02
C THR A 89 -14.26 -0.58 0.31
N PRO A 90 -13.16 -1.34 0.37
CA PRO A 90 -11.82 -0.77 0.63
C PRO A 90 -11.31 0.32 -0.33
N TYR A 91 -11.99 0.59 -1.45
CA TYR A 91 -11.58 1.60 -2.44
C TYR A 91 -12.62 2.70 -2.68
N GLU A 92 -13.71 2.72 -1.91
CA GLU A 92 -14.75 3.75 -1.92
C GLU A 92 -14.62 4.68 -0.71
#